data_AF-A0AAV0RFF9-F1
#
_entry.id   AF-A0AAV0RFF9-F1
#
_cell.length_a   1.000
_cell.length_b   1.000
_cell.length_c   1.000
_cell.angle_alpha   90.00
_cell.angle_beta   90.00
_cell.angle_gamma   90.00
#
_symmetry.space_group_name_H-M   'P 1'
#
loop_
_entity.id
_entity.type
_entity.pdbx_description
1 polymer ?
#
loop_
_entity_poly.entity_id
_entity_poly.type
_entity_poly.pdbx_seq_one_letter_code
_entity_poly.pdbx_strand_id
1 'polypeptide(L)' 'ESKLSVIASRCGASFEVEIVTDQFEGKRLLERHRLVNTALAEEMKEIHALSIKKAATPEQWKQQQEPEKPTSAAA' A
#
# COMPACT_ATOMS: atom_id res chain seq x y z
N GLU A 1 -1.92 8.55 -18.72
CA GLU A 1 -3.00 8.06 -17.84
C GLU A 1 -2.36 7.33 -16.66
N SER A 2 -2.29 7.97 -15.49
CA SER A 2 -1.69 7.37 -14.29
C SER A 2 -2.68 6.38 -13.68
N LYS A 3 -2.38 5.07 -13.79
CA LYS A 3 -3.21 4.00 -13.26
C LYS A 3 -2.93 3.81 -11.77
N LEU A 4 -3.80 4.36 -10.92
CA LEU A 4 -3.79 4.09 -9.47
C LEU A 4 -4.44 2.71 -9.23
N SER A 5 -3.67 1.77 -8.69
CA SER A 5 -4.19 0.46 -8.28
C SER A 5 -4.17 0.36 -6.77
N VAL A 6 -5.35 0.29 -6.15
CA VAL A 6 -5.52 0.11 -4.71
C VAL A 6 -6.16 -1.26 -4.48
N ILE A 7 -5.47 -2.12 -3.75
CA ILE A 7 -5.99 -3.41 -3.31
C ILE A 7 -6.14 -3.32 -1.79
N ALA A 8 -7.38 -3.42 -1.31
CA ALA A 8 -7.70 -3.37 0.11
C ALA A 8 -8.25 -4.72 0.56
N SER A 9 -7.67 -5.28 1.64
CA SER A 9 -8.15 -6.50 2.29
C SER A 9 -8.62 -6.17 3.70
N ARG A 10 -9.84 -6.56 4.05
CA ARG A 10 -10.41 -6.37 5.39
C ARG A 10 -10.27 -7.65 6.20
N CYS A 11 -9.55 -7.61 7.31
CA CYS A 11 -9.45 -8.72 8.26
C CYS A 11 -9.89 -8.24 9.66
N GLY A 12 -11.11 -8.61 10.06
CA GLY A 12 -11.70 -8.15 11.32
C GLY A 12 -11.90 -6.63 11.36
N ALA A 13 -11.24 -5.97 12.31
CA ALA A 13 -11.28 -4.51 12.50
C ALA A 13 -10.11 -3.76 11.81
N SER A 14 -9.19 -4.49 11.18
CA SER A 14 -8.01 -3.95 10.53
C SER A 14 -8.14 -4.00 9.00
N PHE A 15 -7.71 -2.92 8.35
CA PHE A 15 -7.66 -2.81 6.90
C PHE A 15 -6.21 -2.82 6.44
N GLU A 16 -5.90 -3.66 5.47
CA GLU A 16 -4.59 -3.71 4.83
C GLU A 16 -4.71 -3.18 3.40
N VAL A 17 -3.87 -2.22 3.03
CA VAL A 17 -3.87 -1.61 1.70
C VAL A 17 -2.52 -1.77 1.00
N GLU A 18 -2.57 -2.18 -0.27
CA GLU A 18 -1.45 -2.18 -1.19
C GLU A 18 -1.73 -1.17 -2.31
N ILE A 19 -0.83 -0.20 -2.45
CA ILE A 19 -1.04 0.96 -3.33
C ILE A 19 0.12 1.03 -4.32
N VAL A 20 -0.26 1.02 -5.60
CA VAL A 20 0.67 1.11 -6.72
C VAL A 20 0.34 2.36 -7.53
N THR A 21 1.27 3.32 -7.55
CA THR A 21 1.11 4.58 -8.30
C THR A 21 2.45 5.21 -8.66
N ASP A 22 2.51 5.79 -9.86
CA ASP A 22 3.61 6.64 -10.34
C ASP A 22 3.82 7.86 -9.44
N GLN A 23 2.80 8.30 -8.69
CA GLN A 23 2.94 9.42 -7.76
C GLN A 23 3.91 9.18 -6.61
N PHE A 24 4.36 7.95 -6.39
CA PHE A 24 5.38 7.60 -5.40
C PHE A 24 6.81 7.70 -5.93
N GLU A 25 6.98 7.91 -7.24
CA GLU A 25 8.27 8.14 -7.87
C GLU A 25 8.92 9.41 -7.31
N GLY A 26 10.20 9.33 -6.95
CA GLY A 26 10.93 10.44 -6.34
C GLY A 26 10.53 10.81 -4.90
N LYS A 27 9.48 10.20 -4.33
CA LYS A 27 9.01 10.49 -2.95
C LYS A 27 9.58 9.52 -1.92
N ARG A 28 9.90 10.05 -0.74
CA ARG A 28 10.35 9.24 0.40
C ARG A 28 9.21 8.43 1.01
N LEU A 29 9.54 7.35 1.71
CA LEU A 29 8.57 6.46 2.36
C LEU A 29 7.54 7.23 3.23
N LEU A 30 8.01 8.19 4.03
CA LEU A 30 7.15 9.01 4.88
C LEU A 30 6.15 9.86 4.07
N GLU A 31 6.59 10.43 2.95
CA GLU A 31 5.72 11.22 2.06
C GLU A 31 4.69 10.33 1.38
N ARG A 32 5.08 9.11 0.98
CA ARG A 32 4.16 8.10 0.46
C ARG A 32 3.08 7.78 1.49
N HIS A 33 3.46 7.51 2.74
CA HIS A 33 2.51 7.24 3.82
C HIS A 33 1.59 8.43 4.09
N ARG A 34 2.12 9.66 4.08
CA ARG A 34 1.28 10.86 4.21
C ARG A 34 0.27 10.99 3.09
N LEU A 35 0.67 10.74 1.85
CA LEU A 35 -0.24 10.78 0.70
C LEU A 35 -1.35 9.74 0.83
N VAL A 36 -1.00 8.52 1.22
CA VAL A 36 -1.97 7.44 1.45
C VAL A 36 -2.92 7.81 2.58
N ASN A 37 -2.40 8.25 3.72
CA ASN A 37 -3.22 8.66 4.86
C ASN A 37 -4.10 9.87 4.53
N THR A 38 -3.64 10.79 3.67
CA THR A 38 -4.45 11.94 3.24
C THR A 38 -5.57 11.50 2.31
N ALA A 39 -5.28 10.61 1.35
CA ALA A 39 -6.27 10.07 0.44
C ALA A 39 -7.33 9.24 1.17
N LEU A 40 -6.93 8.49 2.19
CA LEU A 40 -7.80 7.65 3.01
C LEU A 40 -8.24 8.33 4.31
N ALA A 41 -7.99 9.64 4.49
CA ALA A 41 -8.31 10.34 5.74
C ALA A 41 -9.81 10.31 6.06
N GLU A 42 -10.64 10.30 5.02
CA GLU A 42 -12.09 10.23 5.13
C GLU A 42 -12.55 8.82 5.54
N GLU A 43 -12.02 7.79 4.89
CA GLU A 43 -12.26 6.38 5.25
C GLU A 43 -11.71 6.03 6.64
N MET A 44 -10.57 6.62 7.04
CA MET A 44 -9.92 6.41 8.35
C MET A 44 -10.78 6.87 9.54
N LYS A 45 -11.84 7.66 9.30
CA LYS A 45 -12.84 7.96 10.33
C LYS A 45 -13.74 6.77 10.64
N GLU A 46 -13.91 5.86 9.69
CA GLU A 46 -14.80 4.70 9.79
C GLU A 46 -14.05 3.41 10.12
N ILE A 47 -12.74 3.34 9.80
CA ILE A 47 -11.89 2.19 10.08
C ILE A 47 -11.04 2.39 11.33
N HIS A 48 -11.03 1.38 12.21
CA HIS A 48 -10.30 1.44 13.48
C HIS A 48 -8.77 1.39 13.30
N ALA A 49 -8.29 0.69 12.26
CA ALA A 49 -6.86 0.60 11.96
C ALA A 49 -6.63 0.38 10.45
N LEU A 50 -5.67 1.13 9.89
CA LEU A 50 -5.17 0.98 8.54
C LEU A 50 -3.68 0.60 8.57
N SER A 51 -3.32 -0.48 7.88
CA SER A 51 -1.95 -0.92 7.64
C SER A 51 -1.61 -0.78 6.16
N ILE A 52 -0.63 0.06 5.85
CA ILE A 52 -0.07 0.19 4.51
C ILE A 52 0.94 -0.93 4.31
N LYS A 53 0.55 -2.00 3.62
CA LYS A 53 1.41 -3.17 3.34
C LYS A 53 2.47 -2.83 2.31
N LYS A 54 2.10 -2.11 1.25
CA LYS A 54 3.02 -1.70 0.18
C LYS A 54 2.62 -0.34 -0.41
N ALA A 55 3.62 0.52 -0.58
CA ALA A 55 3.50 1.79 -1.28
C ALA A 55 4.63 1.89 -2.32
N ALA A 56 4.37 1.35 -3.51
CA ALA A 56 5.36 1.14 -4.56
C ALA A 56 4.95 1.80 -5.89
N THR A 57 5.92 2.08 -6.76
CA THR A 57 5.60 2.51 -8.13
C THR A 57 5.19 1.31 -8.99
N PRO A 58 4.47 1.51 -10.11
CA PRO A 58 4.11 0.43 -11.03
C PRO A 58 5.32 -0.32 -11.56
N GLU A 59 6.45 0.38 -11.70
CA GLU A 59 7.71 -0.21 -12.13
C GLU A 59 8.30 -1.13 -11.05
N GLN A 60 8.30 -0.68 -9.79
CA GLN A 60 8.69 -1.53 -8.65
C GLN A 60 7.75 -2.73 -8.47
N TRP A 61 6.45 -2.53 -8.68
CA TRP A 61 5.45 -3.59 -8.58
C TRP A 61 5.61 -4.65 -9.66
N LYS A 62 5.87 -4.25 -10.91
CA LYS A 62 6.16 -5.20 -12.00
C LYS A 62 7.39 -6.06 -11.70
N GLN A 63 8.44 -5.49 -11.11
CA GLN A 63 9.63 -6.24 -10.74
C GLN A 63 9.41 -7.20 -9.55
N GLN A 64 8.39 -6.96 -8.73
CA GLN A 64 8.02 -7.82 -7.60
C GLN A 64 6.92 -8.86 -7.93
N GLN A 65 6.41 -8.89 -9.17
CA GLN A 65 5.46 -9.93 -9.61
C GLN A 65 6.13 -11.23 -10.06
N GLU A 66 7.46 -11.32 -10.07
CA GLU A 66 8.11 -12.62 -10.00
C GLU A 66 7.87 -13.22 -8.60
N PRO A 67 7.24 -14.40 -8.50
CA PRO A 67 6.80 -14.98 -7.23
C PRO A 67 8.01 -15.50 -6.45
N GLU A 68 8.75 -14.60 -5.83
CA GLU A 68 9.71 -14.92 -4.80
C GLU A 68 8.91 -15.26 -3.52
N LYS A 69 8.72 -16.58 -3.38
CA LYS A 69 8.27 -17.39 -2.24
C LYS A 69 8.13 -16.66 -0.89
N PRO A 70 7.11 -17.04 -0.07
CA PRO A 70 6.96 -16.52 1.28
C PRO A 70 8.18 -16.89 2.13
N THR A 71 9.12 -15.97 2.31
CA THR A 71 10.20 -16.11 3.29
C THR A 71 9.68 -15.65 4.65
N SER A 72 9.16 -16.64 5.38
CA SER A 72 9.39 -16.99 6.80
C SER A 72 9.62 -15.88 7.84
N ALA A 73 8.84 -15.94 8.93
CA ALA A 73 9.29 -15.90 10.33
C ALA A 73 8.08 -16.18 11.25
N ALA A 74 8.10 -16.97 12.33
CA ALA A 74 9.11 -17.79 13.02
C ALA A 74 8.33 -18.77 13.94
N ALA A 75 8.76 -20.04 14.06
CA ALA A 75 9.47 -20.63 15.22
C ALA A 75 8.61 -20.77 16.48
#